data_AF-M4BX37-F1
#
_entry.id   AF-M4BX37-F1
#
_cell.length_a   1.000
_cell.length_b   1.000
_cell.length_c   1.000
_cell.angle_alpha   90.00
_cell.angle_beta   90.00
_cell.angle_gamma   90.00
#
_symmetry.space_group_name_H-M   'P 1'
#
loop_
_entity.id
_entity.type
_entity.pdbx_description
1 polymer ?
#
loop_
_entity_poly.entity_id
_entity_poly.type
_entity_poly.pdbx_seq_one_letter_code
_entity_poly.pdbx_strand_id
1 'polypeptide(L)'
;MPFTYFSRELRLQTEMTDTLEGNLSMAKALGMQHVQLHADAYQHLARTRDFAAFLDMNQRLGTRNLYVPQGAAFPEAQDGVKLLADEINEYVQTQYRDKYFSVVVPCGTGTTALYLAQHLQPEIKLFAIPCVGDTAYLQQQFQQLIEQDPSLHSTTAVLPRVTKPTRKSRFGRLWRPLYDMYHEVLQETGVDFDLVYGAFAWHTLFSDEGVLDEVLQDRHEISVASTEHDSGDRHQRELLYIHTGGTSGNASMLARYAYKKKLE
;
A
#
# COMPACT_ATOMS: atom_id res chain seq x y z
N MET A 1 23.13 -9.87 4.72
CA MET A 1 23.91 -8.88 3.94
C MET A 1 23.61 -7.52 4.53
N PRO A 2 24.61 -6.76 5.00
CA PRO A 2 24.39 -5.40 5.47
C PRO A 2 23.87 -4.55 4.30
N PHE A 3 22.95 -3.62 4.57
CA PHE A 3 22.39 -2.70 3.59
C PHE A 3 22.27 -1.29 4.17
N THR A 4 22.30 -0.27 3.31
CA THR A 4 22.17 1.12 3.73
C THR A 4 20.73 1.59 3.54
N TYR A 5 20.17 2.24 4.56
CA TYR A 5 18.84 2.83 4.50
C TYR A 5 18.91 4.33 4.76
N PHE A 6 18.41 5.12 3.82
CA PHE A 6 18.34 6.57 3.93
C PHE A 6 16.95 6.98 4.42
N SER A 7 16.88 7.76 5.51
CA SER A 7 15.63 8.31 6.02
C SER A 7 15.75 9.80 6.29
N ARG A 8 14.60 10.46 6.51
CA ARG A 8 14.60 11.74 7.23
C ARG A 8 15.12 11.53 8.65
N GLU A 9 15.59 12.60 9.27
CA GLU A 9 15.92 12.60 10.70
C GLU A 9 14.75 12.06 11.54
N LEU A 10 15.07 11.10 12.39
CA LEU A 10 14.14 10.52 13.36
C LEU A 10 14.24 11.29 14.66
N ARG A 11 13.11 11.83 15.12
CA ARG A 11 12.99 12.43 16.46
C ARG A 11 12.67 11.34 17.47
N LEU A 12 13.66 10.52 17.80
CA LEU A 12 13.57 9.53 18.87
C LEU A 12 13.99 10.16 20.19
N GLN A 13 13.24 9.91 21.26
CA GLN A 13 13.70 10.24 22.61
C GLN A 13 14.89 9.33 22.94
N THR A 14 15.98 9.92 23.42
CA THR A 14 17.29 9.27 23.63
C THR A 14 17.24 8.09 24.59
N GLU A 15 16.24 8.03 25.49
CA GLU A 15 16.05 6.93 26.45
C GLU A 15 15.33 5.70 25.86
N MET A 16 14.80 5.77 24.63
CA MET A 16 14.01 4.68 24.01
C MET A 16 14.75 3.88 22.95
N THR A 17 16.03 4.17 22.66
CA THR A 17 16.74 3.52 21.57
C THR A 17 17.02 2.04 21.82
N ASP A 18 17.19 1.65 23.09
CA ASP A 18 17.52 0.27 23.48
C ASP A 18 16.28 -0.61 23.73
N THR A 19 15.09 -0.01 23.83
CA THR A 19 13.80 -0.69 24.03
C THR A 19 12.90 -0.63 22.79
N LEU A 20 13.45 -0.22 21.65
CA LEU A 20 12.66 0.04 20.45
C LEU A 20 12.28 -1.30 19.81
N GLU A 21 10.97 -1.57 19.70
CA GLU A 21 10.44 -2.74 19.00
C GLU A 21 9.94 -2.38 17.60
N GLY A 22 9.94 -3.38 16.70
CA GLY A 22 9.39 -3.29 15.36
C GLY A 22 10.42 -3.07 14.25
N ASN A 23 9.97 -2.57 13.09
CA ASN A 23 10.73 -2.58 11.83
C ASN A 23 12.15 -2.01 11.92
N LEU A 24 12.33 -0.86 12.59
CA LEU A 24 13.64 -0.23 12.72
C LEU A 24 14.62 -1.10 13.52
N SER A 25 14.13 -1.72 14.59
CA SER A 25 14.92 -2.60 15.46
C SER A 25 15.33 -3.87 14.73
N MET A 26 14.38 -4.51 14.04
CA MET A 26 14.63 -5.69 13.20
C MET A 26 15.65 -5.39 12.10
N ALA A 27 15.50 -4.26 11.41
CA ALA A 27 16.42 -3.86 10.35
C ALA A 27 17.85 -3.65 10.88
N LYS A 28 18.00 -2.97 12.03
CA LYS A 28 19.31 -2.82 12.69
C LYS A 28 19.93 -4.17 13.07
N ALA A 29 19.14 -5.09 13.62
CA ALA A 29 19.60 -6.44 13.97
C ALA A 29 20.08 -7.25 12.74
N LEU A 30 19.52 -6.98 11.56
CA LEU A 30 19.95 -7.58 10.28
C LEU A 30 21.20 -6.89 9.67
N GLY A 31 21.77 -5.90 10.34
CA GLY A 31 22.97 -5.18 9.89
C GLY A 31 22.68 -3.95 9.03
N MET A 32 21.50 -3.33 9.16
CA MET A 32 21.20 -2.08 8.48
C MET A 32 22.14 -0.95 8.93
N GLN A 33 22.78 -0.30 7.97
CA GLN A 33 23.46 0.97 8.14
C GLN A 33 22.46 2.11 7.94
N HIS A 34 22.12 2.80 9.03
CA HIS A 34 21.09 3.84 8.98
C HIS A 34 21.72 5.21 8.74
N VAL A 35 21.39 5.84 7.61
CA VAL A 35 21.83 7.19 7.26
C VAL A 35 20.64 8.14 7.34
N GLN A 36 20.72 9.09 8.27
CA GLN A 36 19.69 10.12 8.42
C GLN A 36 20.09 11.36 7.63
N LEU A 37 19.19 11.81 6.76
CA LEU A 37 19.36 12.97 5.91
C LEU A 37 18.52 14.14 6.43
N HIS A 38 19.06 15.34 6.32
CA HIS A 38 18.30 16.58 6.51
C HIS A 38 17.11 16.61 5.53
N ALA A 39 16.05 17.35 5.86
CA ALA A 39 14.79 17.36 5.10
C ALA A 39 14.99 17.64 3.61
N ASP A 40 15.81 18.63 3.25
CA ASP A 40 16.06 19.02 1.86
C ASP A 40 16.85 17.95 1.09
N ALA A 41 17.85 17.34 1.73
CA ALA A 41 18.63 16.25 1.17
C ALA A 41 17.78 15.00 0.92
N TYR A 42 16.90 14.65 1.88
CA TYR A 42 15.95 13.56 1.70
C TYR A 42 14.96 13.85 0.56
N GLN A 43 14.42 15.05 0.49
CA GLN A 43 13.50 15.44 -0.60
C GLN A 43 14.19 15.40 -1.96
N HIS A 44 15.44 15.86 -2.04
CA HIS A 44 16.24 15.75 -3.24
C HIS A 44 16.42 14.29 -3.66
N LEU A 45 16.88 13.41 -2.77
CA LEU A 45 17.05 11.99 -3.03
C LEU A 45 15.73 11.32 -3.48
N ALA A 46 14.64 11.58 -2.77
CA ALA A 46 13.34 11.01 -3.09
C ALA A 46 12.84 11.44 -4.48
N ARG A 47 13.19 12.65 -4.92
CA ARG A 47 12.81 13.19 -6.24
C ARG A 47 13.71 12.71 -7.36
N THR A 48 15.02 12.76 -7.17
CA THR A 48 16.00 12.48 -8.24
C THR A 48 16.37 11.01 -8.34
N ARG A 49 16.21 10.26 -7.24
CA ARG A 49 16.72 8.89 -7.08
C ARG A 49 18.23 8.79 -7.33
N ASP A 50 18.94 9.90 -7.20
CA ASP A 50 20.39 9.93 -7.30
C ASP A 50 21.01 9.51 -5.98
N PHE A 51 20.98 8.21 -5.72
CA PHE A 51 21.61 7.61 -4.54
C PHE A 51 23.14 7.77 -4.57
N ALA A 52 23.74 7.82 -5.75
CA ALA A 52 25.19 7.93 -5.91
C ALA A 52 25.72 9.20 -5.24
N ALA A 53 24.98 10.32 -5.33
CA ALA A 53 25.31 11.58 -4.66
C ALA A 53 25.50 11.44 -3.14
N PHE A 54 24.90 10.43 -2.50
CA PHE A 54 24.91 10.23 -1.05
C PHE A 54 25.86 9.12 -0.58
N LEU A 55 26.57 8.45 -1.50
CA LEU A 55 27.59 7.46 -1.16
C LEU A 55 28.97 8.10 -1.01
N ASP A 56 29.75 7.62 -0.05
CA ASP A 56 31.17 7.99 0.10
C ASP A 56 32.02 7.43 -1.05
N MET A 57 33.16 8.07 -1.34
CA MET A 57 34.08 7.63 -2.43
C MET A 57 34.48 6.15 -2.33
N ASN A 58 34.69 5.63 -1.12
CA ASN A 58 35.01 4.22 -0.88
C ASN A 58 33.83 3.26 -1.14
N GLN A 59 32.59 3.74 -1.05
CA GLN A 59 31.38 2.97 -1.38
C GLN A 59 31.04 3.02 -2.88
N ARG A 60 31.65 3.93 -3.62
CA ARG A 60 31.48 4.09 -5.08
C ARG A 60 32.46 3.22 -5.90
N LEU A 61 33.59 2.84 -5.32
CA LEU A 61 34.67 2.14 -6.02
C LEU A 61 34.71 0.66 -5.63
N GLY A 62 34.60 -0.24 -6.62
CA GLY A 62 34.83 -1.68 -6.44
C GLY A 62 33.62 -2.52 -6.00
N THR A 63 32.44 -1.92 -5.77
CA THR A 63 31.21 -2.64 -5.42
C THR A 63 30.07 -2.36 -6.39
N ARG A 64 29.35 -3.40 -6.80
CA ARG A 64 28.10 -3.27 -7.56
C ARG A 64 27.01 -2.82 -6.60
N ASN A 65 26.57 -1.57 -6.72
CA ASN A 65 25.49 -1.02 -5.88
C ASN A 65 24.13 -1.23 -6.56
N LEU A 66 23.13 -1.60 -5.78
CA LEU A 66 21.73 -1.67 -6.20
C LEU A 66 20.94 -0.65 -5.39
N TYR A 67 20.10 0.13 -6.06
CA TYR A 67 19.33 1.20 -5.46
C TYR A 67 17.86 0.84 -5.49
N VAL A 68 17.24 0.86 -4.31
CA VAL A 68 15.81 0.56 -4.16
C VAL A 68 15.11 1.83 -3.67
N PRO A 69 14.31 2.50 -4.52
CA PRO A 69 13.54 3.66 -4.10
C PRO A 69 12.44 3.26 -3.10
N GLN A 70 11.88 4.26 -2.42
CA GLN A 70 10.75 4.08 -1.52
C GLN A 70 9.63 3.30 -2.21
N GLY A 71 9.07 2.31 -1.50
CA GLY A 71 7.97 1.48 -2.00
C GLY A 71 8.34 0.60 -3.19
N ALA A 72 9.65 0.38 -3.44
CA ALA A 72 10.14 -0.35 -4.60
C ALA A 72 9.57 0.20 -5.93
N ALA A 73 9.36 1.51 -6.04
CA ALA A 73 8.77 2.16 -7.21
C ALA A 73 9.73 2.22 -8.41
N PHE A 74 10.17 1.07 -8.93
CA PHE A 74 11.07 0.93 -10.07
C PHE A 74 10.65 -0.28 -10.94
N PRO A 75 11.05 -0.34 -12.22
CA PRO A 75 10.53 -1.29 -13.21
C PRO A 75 10.57 -2.77 -12.77
N GLU A 76 11.66 -3.18 -12.14
CA GLU A 76 11.90 -4.57 -11.75
C GLU A 76 10.94 -5.06 -10.64
N ALA A 77 10.22 -4.17 -9.96
CA ALA A 77 9.16 -4.58 -9.05
C ALA A 77 7.98 -5.26 -9.78
N GLN A 78 7.83 -5.02 -11.09
CA GLN A 78 6.80 -5.64 -11.91
C GLN A 78 6.92 -7.17 -11.92
N ASP A 79 8.13 -7.73 -11.90
CA ASP A 79 8.34 -9.18 -12.03
C ASP A 79 7.61 -9.95 -10.92
N GLY A 80 7.80 -9.52 -9.67
CA GLY A 80 7.12 -10.14 -8.52
C GLY A 80 5.62 -9.85 -8.48
N VAL A 81 5.21 -8.64 -8.89
CA VAL A 81 3.78 -8.27 -8.90
C VAL A 81 3.02 -8.99 -10.01
N LYS A 82 3.68 -9.30 -11.13
CA LYS A 82 3.10 -10.12 -12.19
C LYS A 82 2.81 -11.53 -11.66
N LEU A 83 3.73 -12.14 -10.91
CA LEU A 83 3.48 -13.45 -10.29
C LEU A 83 2.26 -13.40 -9.36
N LEU A 84 2.16 -12.36 -8.53
CA LEU A 84 0.96 -12.15 -7.70
C LEU A 84 -0.32 -12.00 -8.54
N ALA A 85 -0.27 -11.28 -9.66
CA ALA A 85 -1.43 -11.15 -10.55
C ALA A 85 -1.81 -12.50 -11.19
N ASP A 86 -0.83 -13.28 -11.64
CA ASP A 86 -1.04 -14.62 -12.20
C ASP A 86 -1.67 -15.55 -11.15
N GLU A 87 -1.21 -15.49 -9.89
CA GLU A 87 -1.79 -16.24 -8.76
C GLU A 87 -3.23 -15.80 -8.46
N ILE A 88 -3.53 -14.50 -8.48
CA ILE A 88 -4.89 -13.99 -8.28
C ILE A 88 -5.80 -14.46 -9.43
N ASN A 89 -5.34 -14.35 -10.67
CA ASN A 89 -6.07 -14.78 -11.87
C ASN A 89 -6.38 -16.29 -11.79
N GLU A 90 -5.40 -17.12 -11.44
CA GLU A 90 -5.58 -18.55 -11.27
C GLU A 90 -6.56 -18.85 -10.13
N TYR A 91 -6.42 -18.18 -8.98
CA TYR A 91 -7.27 -18.38 -7.82
C TYR A 91 -8.74 -18.11 -8.14
N VAL A 92 -9.05 -16.96 -8.76
CA VAL A 92 -10.45 -16.62 -9.07
C VAL A 92 -11.04 -17.57 -10.11
N GLN A 93 -10.27 -17.95 -11.14
CA GLN A 93 -10.75 -18.85 -12.20
C GLN A 93 -10.95 -20.29 -11.75
N THR A 94 -10.12 -20.77 -10.82
CA THR A 94 -10.15 -22.17 -10.37
C THR A 94 -11.10 -22.39 -9.20
N GLN A 95 -11.09 -21.50 -8.20
CA GLN A 95 -11.87 -21.66 -6.98
C GLN A 95 -13.26 -21.03 -7.06
N TYR A 96 -13.44 -20.02 -7.92
CA TYR A 96 -14.64 -19.18 -7.95
C TYR A 96 -15.05 -18.78 -9.38
N ARG A 97 -15.09 -19.76 -10.29
CA ARG A 97 -15.31 -19.54 -11.73
C ARG A 97 -16.56 -18.73 -12.08
N ASP A 98 -17.63 -18.88 -11.30
CA ASP A 98 -18.91 -18.21 -11.54
C ASP A 98 -19.06 -16.89 -10.77
N LYS A 99 -17.98 -16.39 -10.18
CA LYS A 99 -17.98 -15.15 -9.39
C LYS A 99 -17.11 -14.07 -10.02
N TYR A 100 -17.49 -12.82 -9.78
CA TYR A 100 -16.73 -11.65 -10.16
C TYR A 100 -16.02 -11.07 -8.95
N PHE A 101 -14.78 -10.60 -9.13
CA PHE A 101 -13.98 -10.10 -8.02
C PHE A 101 -13.66 -8.61 -8.14
N SER A 102 -13.66 -7.95 -7.00
CA SER A 102 -13.04 -6.66 -6.78
C SER A 102 -11.83 -6.85 -5.87
N VAL A 103 -10.63 -6.61 -6.40
CA VAL A 103 -9.38 -6.66 -5.66
C VAL A 103 -9.12 -5.29 -5.03
N VAL A 104 -8.83 -5.25 -3.74
CA VAL A 104 -8.54 -4.00 -3.01
C VAL A 104 -7.12 -4.03 -2.46
N VAL A 105 -6.35 -2.97 -2.73
CA VAL A 105 -4.95 -2.86 -2.31
C VAL A 105 -4.72 -1.56 -1.54
N PRO A 106 -4.22 -1.62 -0.28
CA PRO A 106 -3.74 -0.42 0.41
C PRO A 106 -2.49 0.14 -0.27
N CYS A 107 -2.46 1.46 -0.52
CA CYS A 107 -1.40 2.08 -1.32
C CYS A 107 -0.64 3.17 -0.57
N GLY A 108 0.68 2.99 -0.49
CA GLY A 108 1.63 4.07 -0.22
C GLY A 108 2.05 4.76 -1.52
N THR A 109 3.08 4.22 -2.18
CA THR A 109 3.54 4.67 -3.50
C THR A 109 2.71 4.13 -4.65
N GLY A 110 1.94 3.06 -4.42
CA GLY A 110 1.04 2.49 -5.44
C GLY A 110 1.68 1.50 -6.43
N THR A 111 2.97 1.20 -6.32
CA THR A 111 3.69 0.30 -7.23
C THR A 111 2.98 -1.03 -7.45
N THR A 112 2.55 -1.70 -6.37
CA THR A 112 1.79 -2.95 -6.45
C THR A 112 0.48 -2.77 -7.22
N ALA A 113 -0.29 -1.72 -6.94
CA ALA A 113 -1.58 -1.49 -7.61
C ALA A 113 -1.42 -1.16 -9.10
N LEU A 114 -0.39 -0.39 -9.47
CA LEU A 114 -0.12 -0.09 -10.89
C LEU A 114 0.23 -1.38 -11.66
N TYR A 115 1.15 -2.18 -11.14
CA TYR A 115 1.58 -3.39 -11.84
C TYR A 115 0.52 -4.49 -11.82
N LEU A 116 -0.24 -4.66 -10.73
CA LEU A 116 -1.40 -5.55 -10.74
C LEU A 116 -2.39 -5.15 -11.85
N ALA A 117 -2.64 -3.86 -12.05
CA ALA A 117 -3.56 -3.41 -13.09
C ALA A 117 -3.15 -3.82 -14.51
N GLN A 118 -1.84 -4.03 -14.78
CA GLN A 118 -1.38 -4.46 -16.10
C GLN A 118 -1.60 -5.95 -16.37
N HIS A 119 -1.68 -6.77 -15.31
CA HIS A 119 -1.60 -8.24 -15.41
C HIS A 119 -2.86 -8.96 -14.91
N LEU A 120 -3.73 -8.29 -14.15
CA LEU A 120 -5.03 -8.84 -13.77
C LEU A 120 -5.96 -8.97 -14.98
N GLN A 121 -6.82 -9.98 -14.93
CA GLN A 121 -7.84 -10.18 -15.96
C GLN A 121 -8.80 -8.98 -16.05
N PRO A 122 -9.28 -8.61 -17.26
CA PRO A 122 -10.17 -7.47 -17.47
C PRO A 122 -11.45 -7.51 -16.62
N GLU A 123 -11.92 -8.71 -16.29
CA GLU A 123 -13.11 -8.93 -15.49
C GLU A 123 -12.87 -8.62 -14.01
N ILE A 124 -11.62 -8.54 -13.53
CA ILE A 124 -11.28 -8.22 -12.15
C ILE A 124 -11.19 -6.70 -11.99
N LYS A 125 -11.98 -6.13 -11.07
CA LYS A 125 -11.88 -4.70 -10.75
C LYS A 125 -10.81 -4.48 -9.71
N LEU A 126 -9.80 -3.67 -10.02
CA LEU A 126 -8.76 -3.31 -9.06
C LEU A 126 -9.01 -1.93 -8.44
N PHE A 127 -9.08 -1.89 -7.12
CA PHE A 127 -9.23 -0.69 -6.31
C PHE A 127 -7.98 -0.40 -5.50
N ALA A 128 -7.48 0.83 -5.61
CA ALA A 128 -6.32 1.32 -4.88
C ALA A 128 -6.77 2.30 -3.79
N ILE A 129 -6.48 2.01 -2.53
CA ILE A 129 -6.81 2.90 -1.41
C ILE A 129 -5.60 3.79 -1.09
N PRO A 130 -5.69 5.13 -1.21
CA PRO A 130 -4.56 6.02 -0.96
C PRO A 130 -4.31 6.20 0.55
N CYS A 131 -3.50 5.33 1.14
CA CYS A 131 -3.10 5.38 2.55
C CYS A 131 -2.05 6.48 2.83
N VAL A 132 -1.30 6.89 1.80
CA VAL A 132 -0.38 8.04 1.83
C VAL A 132 -0.91 9.12 0.89
N GLY A 133 -0.92 10.37 1.35
CA GLY A 133 -1.39 11.50 0.52
C GLY A 133 -2.89 11.45 0.27
N ASP A 134 -3.29 11.61 -0.99
CA ASP A 134 -4.66 11.51 -1.47
C ASP A 134 -4.70 10.91 -2.89
N THR A 135 -5.89 10.89 -3.51
CA THR A 135 -6.09 10.40 -4.86
C THR A 135 -5.15 11.05 -5.89
N ALA A 136 -4.94 12.37 -5.79
CA ALA A 136 -4.08 13.10 -6.73
C ALA A 136 -2.60 12.74 -6.53
N TYR A 137 -2.16 12.61 -5.27
CA TYR A 137 -0.82 12.11 -4.96
C TYR A 137 -0.59 10.72 -5.56
N LEU A 138 -1.53 9.78 -5.37
CA LEU A 138 -1.36 8.42 -5.86
C LEU A 138 -1.35 8.35 -7.40
N GLN A 139 -2.20 9.13 -8.07
CA GLN A 139 -2.16 9.29 -9.54
C GLN A 139 -0.81 9.83 -10.03
N GLN A 140 -0.23 10.81 -9.32
CA GLN A 140 1.10 11.32 -9.64
C GLN A 140 2.18 10.24 -9.47
N GLN A 141 2.07 9.38 -8.45
CA GLN A 141 3.00 8.25 -8.28
C GLN A 141 2.91 7.26 -9.44
N PHE A 142 1.70 6.93 -9.90
CA PHE A 142 1.52 6.07 -11.08
C PHE A 142 2.16 6.67 -12.33
N GLN A 143 1.89 7.95 -12.59
CA GLN A 143 2.45 8.64 -13.75
C GLN A 143 3.99 8.64 -13.73
N GLN A 144 4.59 8.91 -12.58
CA GLN A 144 6.04 8.87 -12.42
C GLN A 144 6.62 7.47 -12.71
N LEU A 145 5.95 6.41 -12.23
CA LEU A 145 6.41 5.05 -12.47
C LEU A 145 6.22 4.63 -13.93
N ILE A 146 5.12 5.03 -14.57
CA ILE A 146 4.90 4.83 -16.02
C ILE A 146 6.00 5.51 -16.84
N GLU A 147 6.39 6.75 -16.51
CA GLU A 147 7.45 7.48 -17.22
C GLU A 147 8.84 6.83 -17.07
N GLN A 148 9.05 6.09 -15.99
CA GLN A 148 10.33 5.44 -15.68
C GLN A 148 10.43 4.01 -16.21
N ASP A 149 9.29 3.38 -16.48
CA ASP A 149 9.23 2.01 -16.96
C ASP A 149 9.06 1.97 -18.48
N PRO A 150 10.11 1.58 -19.24
CA PRO A 150 10.04 1.57 -20.70
C PRO A 150 9.04 0.54 -21.26
N SER A 151 8.54 -0.39 -20.43
CA SER A 151 7.49 -1.33 -20.83
C SER A 151 6.08 -0.74 -20.78
N LEU A 152 5.92 0.44 -20.16
CA LEU A 152 4.63 1.12 -20.02
C LEU A 152 4.56 2.38 -20.90
N HIS A 153 3.34 2.70 -21.35
CA HIS A 153 3.05 3.94 -22.07
C HIS A 153 1.84 4.62 -21.46
N SER A 154 1.86 5.95 -21.34
CA SER A 154 0.79 6.72 -20.70
C SER A 154 -0.59 6.57 -21.37
N THR A 155 -0.63 6.19 -22.65
CA THR A 155 -1.87 5.99 -23.41
C THR A 155 -2.41 4.57 -23.35
N THR A 156 -1.59 3.58 -22.97
CA THR A 156 -1.99 2.16 -22.97
C THR A 156 -1.91 1.50 -21.60
N ALA A 157 -1.22 2.12 -20.63
CA ALA A 157 -1.14 1.61 -19.27
C ALA A 157 -2.54 1.56 -18.63
N VAL A 158 -2.89 0.42 -18.06
CA VAL A 158 -4.15 0.24 -17.35
C VAL A 158 -4.00 0.81 -15.94
N LEU A 159 -4.91 1.68 -15.50
CA LEU A 159 -4.83 2.27 -14.16
C LEU A 159 -5.82 1.59 -13.20
N PRO A 160 -5.43 1.36 -11.93
CA PRO A 160 -6.39 0.92 -10.92
C PRO A 160 -7.38 2.05 -10.61
N ARG A 161 -8.56 1.69 -10.13
CA ARG A 161 -9.54 2.67 -9.64
C ARG A 161 -9.10 3.18 -8.27
N VAL A 162 -8.73 4.44 -8.17
CA VAL A 162 -8.32 5.03 -6.89
C VAL A 162 -9.56 5.46 -6.12
N THR A 163 -9.76 4.91 -4.92
CA THR A 163 -10.86 5.32 -4.05
C THR A 163 -10.62 6.72 -3.51
N LYS A 164 -11.71 7.39 -3.10
CA LYS A 164 -11.64 8.73 -2.50
C LYS A 164 -12.13 8.67 -1.05
N PRO A 165 -11.24 8.50 -0.07
CA PRO A 165 -11.64 8.49 1.33
C PRO A 165 -12.33 9.80 1.73
N THR A 166 -13.49 9.70 2.38
CA THR A 166 -14.22 10.87 2.94
C THR A 166 -13.43 11.57 4.03
N ARG A 167 -12.58 10.84 4.75
CA ARG A 167 -11.72 11.37 5.81
C ARG A 167 -10.25 11.28 5.44
N LYS A 168 -9.57 12.43 5.51
CA LYS A 168 -8.12 12.49 5.39
C LYS A 168 -7.48 12.12 6.73
N SER A 169 -6.65 11.09 6.74
CA SER A 169 -5.71 10.85 7.83
C SER A 169 -4.30 11.17 7.36
N ARG A 170 -3.54 11.90 8.17
CA ARG A 170 -2.11 12.06 7.88
C ARG A 170 -1.44 10.71 8.11
N PHE A 171 -0.66 10.25 7.14
CA PHE A 171 0.06 8.99 7.22
C PHE A 171 0.82 8.83 8.56
N GLY A 172 0.61 7.70 9.24
CA GLY A 172 1.24 7.38 10.52
C GLY A 172 0.77 8.19 11.74
N ARG A 173 -0.21 9.10 11.59
CA ARG A 173 -0.81 9.83 12.71
C ARG A 173 -1.78 8.93 13.47
N LEU A 174 -1.68 8.93 14.80
CA LEU A 174 -2.62 8.22 15.66
C LEU A 174 -4.03 8.78 15.51
N TRP A 175 -4.96 7.90 15.17
CA TRP A 175 -6.38 8.24 15.05
C TRP A 175 -7.21 7.07 15.59
N ARG A 176 -8.12 7.38 16.52
CA ARG A 176 -8.85 6.38 17.31
C ARG A 176 -9.70 5.42 16.44
N PRO A 177 -10.42 5.90 15.41
CA PRO A 177 -11.14 5.01 14.48
C PRO A 177 -10.27 3.96 13.78
N LEU A 178 -8.98 4.23 13.51
CA LEU A 178 -8.09 3.21 12.93
C LEU A 178 -7.73 2.12 13.94
N TYR A 179 -7.57 2.49 15.21
CA TYR A 179 -7.33 1.55 16.29
C TYR A 179 -8.55 0.67 16.54
N ASP A 180 -9.75 1.27 16.57
CA ASP A 180 -11.00 0.54 16.76
C ASP A 180 -11.26 -0.41 15.58
N MET A 181 -11.10 0.07 14.33
CA MET A 181 -11.22 -0.76 13.12
C MET A 181 -10.22 -1.93 13.10
N TYR A 182 -8.97 -1.69 13.52
CA TYR A 182 -7.98 -2.76 13.63
C TYR A 182 -8.45 -3.87 14.56
N HIS A 183 -8.92 -3.51 15.76
CA HIS A 183 -9.37 -4.48 16.75
C HIS A 183 -10.66 -5.20 16.34
N GLU A 184 -11.60 -4.49 15.72
CA GLU A 184 -12.85 -5.07 15.23
C GLU A 184 -12.59 -6.13 14.15
N VAL A 185 -11.85 -5.79 13.09
CA VAL A 185 -11.56 -6.75 12.01
C VAL A 185 -10.69 -7.91 12.51
N LEU A 186 -9.71 -7.66 13.38
CA LEU A 186 -8.91 -8.72 14.00
C LEU A 186 -9.78 -9.67 14.83
N GLN A 187 -10.73 -9.14 15.61
CA GLN A 187 -11.64 -9.95 16.42
C GLN A 187 -12.56 -10.80 15.55
N GLU A 188 -13.11 -10.25 14.47
CA GLU A 188 -14.06 -10.95 13.59
C GLU A 188 -13.38 -11.97 12.67
N THR A 189 -12.16 -11.70 12.21
CA THR A 189 -11.49 -12.53 11.19
C THR A 189 -10.37 -13.40 11.75
N GLY A 190 -9.80 -13.06 12.90
CA GLY A 190 -8.57 -13.65 13.41
C GLY A 190 -7.30 -13.33 12.60
N VAL A 191 -7.41 -12.48 11.57
CA VAL A 191 -6.29 -12.08 10.71
C VAL A 191 -5.68 -10.78 11.24
N ASP A 192 -4.41 -10.84 11.65
CA ASP A 192 -3.63 -9.66 12.01
C ASP A 192 -3.21 -8.89 10.76
N PHE A 193 -3.18 -7.56 10.84
CA PHE A 193 -2.76 -6.64 9.79
C PHE A 193 -2.22 -5.33 10.39
N ASP A 194 -1.58 -4.48 9.61
CA ASP A 194 -0.90 -3.32 10.19
C ASP A 194 -1.85 -2.15 10.53
N LEU A 195 -1.55 -1.46 11.64
CA LEU A 195 -2.29 -0.30 12.14
C LEU A 195 -2.14 0.98 11.29
N VAL A 196 -1.37 0.96 10.20
CA VAL A 196 -1.07 2.15 9.38
C VAL A 196 -1.74 2.08 8.02
N TYR A 197 -1.46 1.06 7.23
CA TYR A 197 -2.01 0.83 5.89
C TYR A 197 -3.29 0.01 5.98
N GLY A 198 -3.23 -1.19 6.58
CA GLY A 198 -4.35 -2.11 6.66
C GLY A 198 -5.56 -1.52 7.37
N ALA A 199 -5.35 -0.97 8.57
CA ALA A 199 -6.41 -0.31 9.33
C ALA A 199 -7.06 0.86 8.59
N PHE A 200 -6.26 1.64 7.84
CA PHE A 200 -6.79 2.74 7.03
C PHE A 200 -7.60 2.24 5.82
N ALA A 201 -7.16 1.15 5.19
CA ALA A 201 -7.88 0.54 4.07
C ALA A 201 -9.24 0.00 4.51
N TRP A 202 -9.27 -0.82 5.57
CA TRP A 202 -10.53 -1.33 6.12
C TRP A 202 -11.45 -0.21 6.61
N HIS A 203 -10.89 0.80 7.29
CA HIS A 203 -11.67 1.96 7.69
C HIS A 203 -12.26 2.68 6.48
N THR A 204 -11.51 2.83 5.39
CA THR A 204 -12.01 3.48 4.16
C THR A 204 -13.15 2.68 3.53
N LEU A 205 -13.05 1.35 3.50
CA LEU A 205 -14.09 0.49 2.97
C LEU A 205 -15.37 0.57 3.82
N PHE A 206 -15.27 0.49 5.14
CA PHE A 206 -16.45 0.37 6.01
C PHE A 206 -17.04 1.70 6.51
N SER A 207 -16.31 2.82 6.40
CA SER A 207 -16.80 4.12 6.88
C SER A 207 -17.52 4.94 5.81
N ASP A 208 -17.61 4.43 4.59
CA ASP A 208 -18.26 5.08 3.46
C ASP A 208 -19.01 4.03 2.63
N GLU A 209 -20.34 3.98 2.81
CA GLU A 209 -21.22 3.07 2.09
C GLU A 209 -21.07 3.22 0.56
N GLY A 210 -20.82 4.43 0.06
CA GLY A 210 -20.61 4.65 -1.38
C GLY A 210 -19.32 4.03 -1.91
N VAL A 211 -18.27 3.96 -1.08
CA VAL A 211 -17.03 3.24 -1.43
C VAL A 211 -17.25 1.74 -1.39
N LEU A 212 -17.91 1.22 -0.35
CA LEU A 212 -18.19 -0.21 -0.24
C LEU A 212 -19.09 -0.70 -1.37
N ASP A 213 -20.16 0.04 -1.68
CA ASP A 213 -21.05 -0.23 -2.80
C ASP A 213 -20.30 -0.24 -4.13
N GLU A 214 -19.39 0.72 -4.34
CA GLU A 214 -18.57 0.74 -5.56
C GLU A 214 -17.70 -0.52 -5.71
N VAL A 215 -17.15 -1.01 -4.59
CA VAL A 215 -16.32 -2.20 -4.57
C VAL A 215 -17.16 -3.46 -4.78
N LEU A 216 -18.34 -3.55 -4.17
CA LEU A 216 -19.17 -4.75 -4.20
C LEU A 216 -20.14 -4.83 -5.40
N GLN A 217 -20.38 -3.75 -6.14
CA GLN A 217 -21.38 -3.73 -7.20
C GLN A 217 -20.79 -3.67 -8.62
N ASP A 218 -21.57 -4.14 -9.59
CA ASP A 218 -21.31 -3.89 -10.99
C ASP A 218 -21.99 -2.61 -11.51
N ARG A 219 -21.23 -1.51 -11.63
CA ARG A 219 -21.76 -0.22 -12.15
C ARG A 219 -22.11 -0.21 -13.64
N HIS A 220 -22.05 -1.34 -14.37
CA HIS A 220 -22.22 -1.32 -15.83
C HIS A 220 -23.65 -1.30 -16.37
N GLU A 221 -24.72 -1.46 -15.56
CA GLU A 221 -26.10 -1.29 -16.05
C GLU A 221 -27.03 -0.60 -15.04
N ILE A 222 -26.98 0.73 -14.98
CA ILE A 222 -28.14 1.55 -14.56
C ILE A 222 -28.66 2.24 -15.82
N SER A 223 -29.41 1.48 -16.62
CA SER A 223 -30.19 1.89 -17.81
C SER A 223 -30.40 0.58 -18.59
N VAL A 224 -31.47 -0.19 -18.37
CA VAL A 224 -32.85 0.11 -18.79
C VAL A 224 -33.81 -0.70 -17.90
N ALA A 225 -34.96 -0.13 -17.57
CA ALA A 225 -36.03 -0.82 -16.86
C ALA A 225 -36.46 -2.13 -17.54
N SER A 226 -36.57 -3.23 -16.80
CA SER A 226 -37.57 -4.28 -17.08
C SER A 226 -37.83 -5.17 -15.85
N THR A 227 -39.10 -5.14 -15.43
CA THR A 227 -39.95 -6.25 -14.95
C THR A 227 -39.35 -7.39 -14.12
N GLU A 228 -39.90 -7.49 -12.90
CA GLU A 228 -40.20 -8.68 -12.10
C GLU A 228 -39.75 -10.05 -12.63
N HIS A 229 -39.05 -10.78 -11.74
CA HIS A 229 -38.58 -12.17 -11.83
C HIS A 229 -37.19 -12.43 -12.46
N ASP A 230 -36.13 -11.84 -11.91
CA ASP A 230 -34.84 -12.55 -11.87
C ASP A 230 -34.32 -12.61 -10.42
N SER A 231 -33.89 -13.80 -10.01
CA SER A 231 -33.52 -14.13 -8.64
C SER A 231 -32.18 -13.48 -8.25
N GLY A 232 -32.25 -12.28 -7.69
CA GLY A 232 -31.53 -11.81 -6.49
C GLY A 232 -30.00 -11.79 -6.39
N ASP A 233 -29.21 -12.41 -7.28
CA ASP A 233 -27.79 -12.70 -6.95
C ASP A 233 -26.78 -12.41 -8.09
N ARG A 234 -27.22 -11.87 -9.24
CA ARG A 234 -26.38 -11.79 -10.45
C ARG A 234 -25.45 -10.58 -10.59
N HIS A 235 -25.38 -9.69 -9.60
CA HIS A 235 -24.65 -8.41 -9.73
C HIS A 235 -23.70 -8.07 -8.59
N GLN A 236 -23.51 -8.97 -7.62
CA GLN A 236 -22.61 -8.75 -6.49
C GLN A 236 -21.22 -9.32 -6.78
N ARG A 237 -20.19 -8.54 -6.45
CA ARG A 237 -18.78 -8.89 -6.63
C ARG A 237 -18.20 -9.29 -5.28
N GLU A 238 -17.37 -10.32 -5.29
CA GLU A 238 -16.59 -10.74 -4.14
C GLU A 238 -15.44 -9.76 -3.90
N LEU A 239 -15.19 -9.43 -2.65
CA LEU A 239 -14.04 -8.62 -2.25
C LEU A 239 -12.83 -9.52 -2.00
N LEU A 240 -11.74 -9.30 -2.74
CA LEU A 240 -10.42 -9.84 -2.43
C LEU A 240 -9.51 -8.73 -1.90
N TYR A 241 -9.29 -8.70 -0.58
CA TYR A 241 -8.38 -7.75 0.05
C TYR A 241 -6.93 -8.27 0.01
N ILE A 242 -6.00 -7.48 -0.53
CA ILE A 242 -4.57 -7.82 -0.55
C ILE A 242 -3.91 -7.32 0.73
N HIS A 243 -3.64 -8.24 1.65
CA HIS A 243 -2.89 -7.93 2.86
C HIS A 243 -1.39 -7.77 2.54
N THR A 244 -0.89 -6.53 2.58
CA THR A 244 0.48 -6.18 2.21
C THR A 244 1.51 -6.30 3.35
N GLY A 245 1.24 -7.11 4.37
CA GLY A 245 2.10 -7.26 5.56
C GLY A 245 2.11 -6.04 6.49
N GLY A 246 3.27 -5.73 7.08
CA GLY A 246 3.47 -4.56 7.94
C GLY A 246 3.18 -4.75 9.44
N THR A 247 2.71 -5.94 9.85
CA THR A 247 2.36 -6.27 11.24
C THR A 247 3.51 -6.13 12.23
N SER A 248 4.76 -6.28 11.77
CA SER A 248 5.96 -5.99 12.58
C SER A 248 6.04 -4.52 13.03
N GLY A 249 5.28 -3.61 12.44
CA GLY A 249 5.12 -2.23 12.91
C GLY A 249 4.12 -2.08 14.08
N ASN A 250 3.25 -3.06 14.33
CA ASN A 250 2.14 -2.94 15.28
C ASN A 250 2.60 -2.69 16.71
N ALA A 251 3.66 -3.36 17.18
CA ALA A 251 4.20 -3.15 18.53
C ALA A 251 4.49 -1.66 18.81
N SER A 252 5.18 -0.99 17.89
CA SER A 252 5.49 0.43 18.00
C SER A 252 4.25 1.33 17.92
N MET A 253 3.26 0.96 17.08
CA MET A 253 2.02 1.72 16.94
C MET A 253 1.13 1.60 18.18
N LEU A 254 0.97 0.39 18.72
CA LEU A 254 0.22 0.10 19.93
C LEU A 254 0.82 0.83 21.13
N ALA A 255 2.15 0.83 21.27
CA ALA A 255 2.83 1.60 22.32
C ALA A 255 2.52 3.11 22.22
N ARG A 256 2.51 3.67 21.00
CA ARG A 256 2.14 5.06 20.75
C ARG A 256 0.67 5.35 21.12
N TYR A 257 -0.26 4.45 20.80
CA TYR A 257 -1.67 4.57 21.21
C TYR A 257 -1.83 4.51 22.74
N ALA A 258 -1.15 3.57 23.40
CA ALA A 258 -1.17 3.45 24.86
C ALA A 258 -0.62 4.70 25.55
N TYR A 259 0.47 5.27 25.03
CA TYR A 259 1.02 6.53 25.53
C TYR A 259 0.04 7.69 25.35
N LYS A 260 -0.58 7.82 24.16
CA LYS A 260 -1.57 8.88 23.90
C LYS A 260 -2.77 8.78 24.86
N LYS A 261 -3.28 7.57 25.12
CA LYS A 261 -4.38 7.34 26.06
C LYS A 261 -4.06 7.76 27.50
N LYS A 262 -2.78 7.70 27.92
CA LYS A 262 -2.36 8.19 29.24
C LYS A 262 -2.33 9.72 29.36
N LEU A 263 -2.33 10.43 28.24
CA LEU A 263 -2.31 11.90 28.18
C LEU A 263 -3.72 12.51 28.01
N GLU A 264 -4.72 11.68 27.74
CA GLU A 264 -6.15 12.06 27.62
C GLU A 264 -6.86 11.82 28.97
#